data_AF-A0A537T2Q5-F1
#
_entry.id   AF-A0A537T2Q5-F1
#
_cell.length_a   1.000
_cell.length_b   1.000
_cell.length_c   1.000
_cell.angle_alpha   90.00
_cell.angle_beta   90.00
_cell.angle_gamma   90.00
#
_symmetry.space_group_name_H-M   'P 1'
#
loop_
_entity.id
_entity.type
_entity.pdbx_description
1 polymer ?
#
loop_
_entity_poly.entity_id
_entity_poly.type
_entity_poly.pdbx_seq_one_letter_code
_entity_poly.pdbx_strand_id
1 'polypeptide(L)'
;MAQHKARERRHVAHSDSETKPKSKLLFPRLESFYAVAVPLAWPIVRIAVGWNLLVHGWGKVMRGPSAYVRGFVEQGFDPALPWIWAALTIEFVGGIALILGLFTRFFAAAAAVEMLIITVLYWKAGFSWLNRG
;
A
#
# COMPACT_ATOMS: atom_id res chain seq x y z
N MET A 1 38.16 -25.82 -45.99
CA MET A 1 37.64 -24.51 -45.53
C MET A 1 36.15 -24.50 -45.13
N ALA A 2 35.43 -25.64 -45.13
CA ALA A 2 33.98 -25.67 -44.80
C ALA A 2 33.65 -25.98 -43.32
N GLN A 3 34.62 -26.42 -42.52
CA GLN A 3 34.41 -26.83 -41.12
C GLN A 3 34.49 -25.67 -40.11
N HIS A 4 34.94 -24.48 -40.54
CA HIS A 4 35.11 -23.34 -39.63
C HIS A 4 33.84 -22.49 -39.45
N LYS A 5 32.88 -22.57 -40.39
CA LYS A 5 31.65 -21.75 -40.38
C LYS A 5 30.46 -22.41 -39.67
N ALA A 6 30.58 -23.68 -39.27
CA ALA A 6 29.55 -24.41 -38.54
C ALA A 6 29.66 -24.25 -37.01
N ARG A 7 30.78 -23.73 -36.50
CA ARG A 7 31.00 -23.54 -35.05
C ARG A 7 30.40 -22.25 -34.49
N GLU A 8 30.18 -21.22 -35.30
CA GLU A 8 29.62 -19.93 -34.83
C GLU A 8 28.09 -19.86 -34.84
N ARG A 9 27.39 -20.82 -35.46
CA ARG A 9 25.94 -20.99 -35.25
C ARG A 9 25.61 -21.74 -33.96
N ARG A 10 26.59 -21.86 -33.06
CA ARG A 10 26.35 -21.89 -31.61
C ARG A 10 26.36 -20.47 -31.05
N HIS A 11 25.70 -19.55 -31.75
CA HIS A 11 24.92 -18.54 -31.06
C HIS A 11 23.91 -19.33 -30.25
N VAL A 12 24.33 -19.67 -29.03
CA VAL A 12 23.50 -20.13 -27.94
C VAL A 12 22.36 -19.13 -27.92
N ALA A 13 21.23 -19.54 -28.49
CA ALA A 13 19.95 -18.98 -28.19
C ALA A 13 19.75 -19.30 -26.71
N HIS A 14 20.29 -18.43 -25.86
CA HIS A 14 19.91 -18.30 -24.48
C HIS A 14 18.50 -17.70 -24.52
N SER A 15 17.55 -18.53 -24.96
CA SER A 15 16.19 -18.43 -24.47
C SER A 15 16.29 -18.88 -23.02
N ASP A 16 16.75 -17.96 -22.18
CA ASP A 16 16.34 -17.93 -20.79
C ASP A 16 14.83 -17.75 -20.81
N SER A 17 14.14 -18.86 -21.03
CA SER A 17 12.81 -19.04 -20.49
C SER A 17 12.97 -18.84 -18.99
N GLU A 18 12.74 -17.60 -18.54
CA GLU A 18 12.56 -17.25 -17.14
C GLU A 18 11.53 -18.24 -16.58
N THR A 19 12.04 -19.32 -16.01
CA THR A 19 11.27 -20.30 -15.30
C THR A 19 10.87 -19.61 -14.01
N LYS A 20 9.76 -18.88 -14.05
CA LYS A 20 9.11 -18.33 -12.85
C LYS A 20 9.11 -19.46 -11.81
N PRO A 21 9.73 -19.27 -10.64
CA PRO A 21 9.87 -20.34 -9.66
C PRO A 21 8.47 -20.88 -9.35
N LYS A 22 8.25 -22.15 -9.71
CA LYS A 22 6.97 -22.84 -9.52
C LYS A 22 6.77 -22.95 -8.01
N SER A 23 5.96 -22.05 -7.45
CA SER A 23 5.70 -22.00 -6.01
C SER A 23 5.12 -23.36 -5.59
N LYS A 24 5.82 -24.07 -4.71
CA LYS A 24 5.30 -25.32 -4.15
C LYS A 24 4.07 -24.99 -3.32
N LEU A 25 2.90 -25.41 -3.79
CA LEU A 25 1.63 -25.24 -3.08
C LEU A 25 1.70 -26.02 -1.76
N LEU A 26 1.43 -25.35 -0.63
CA LEU A 26 1.41 -25.99 0.69
C LEU A 26 0.29 -27.05 0.78
N PHE A 27 -0.80 -26.84 0.06
CA PHE A 27 -1.94 -27.76 -0.01
C PHE A 27 -2.33 -27.97 -1.49
N PRO A 28 -1.93 -29.09 -2.13
CA PRO A 28 -2.21 -29.37 -3.54
C PRO A 28 -3.71 -29.36 -3.90
N ARG A 29 -4.58 -29.67 -2.92
CA ARG A 29 -6.03 -29.70 -3.13
C ARG A 29 -6.68 -28.31 -3.30
N LEU A 30 -5.95 -27.23 -3.02
CA LEU A 30 -6.42 -25.85 -3.14
C LEU A 30 -5.89 -25.14 -4.40
N GLU A 31 -5.28 -25.87 -5.33
CA GLU A 31 -4.69 -25.31 -6.55
C GLU A 31 -5.66 -24.43 -7.36
N SER A 32 -6.92 -24.87 -7.52
CA SER A 32 -7.96 -24.11 -8.22
C SER A 32 -8.34 -22.80 -7.51
N PHE A 33 -8.34 -22.79 -6.18
CA PHE A 33 -8.57 -21.58 -5.40
C PHE A 33 -7.39 -20.61 -5.53
N TYR A 34 -6.15 -21.09 -5.40
CA TYR A 34 -4.95 -20.26 -5.54
C TYR A 34 -4.85 -19.65 -6.94
N ALA A 35 -5.25 -20.37 -7.99
CA ALA A 35 -5.26 -19.85 -9.36
C ALA A 35 -6.10 -18.56 -9.51
N VAL A 36 -7.19 -18.43 -8.74
CA VAL A 36 -8.06 -17.24 -8.76
C VAL A 36 -7.66 -16.22 -7.68
N ALA A 37 -7.29 -16.69 -6.48
CA ALA A 37 -6.98 -15.82 -5.36
C ALA A 37 -5.67 -15.03 -5.55
N VAL A 38 -4.63 -15.65 -6.11
CA VAL A 38 -3.32 -15.02 -6.33
C VAL A 38 -3.42 -13.74 -7.18
N PRO A 39 -4.07 -13.72 -8.36
CA PRO A 39 -4.21 -12.49 -9.14
C PRO A 39 -5.11 -11.44 -8.48
N LEU A 40 -6.08 -11.87 -7.66
CA LEU A 40 -7.00 -10.96 -6.96
C LEU A 40 -6.46 -10.40 -5.63
N ALA A 41 -5.42 -11.03 -5.07
CA ALA A 41 -4.88 -10.66 -3.76
C ALA A 41 -4.49 -9.17 -3.69
N TRP A 42 -3.78 -8.67 -4.71
CA TRP A 42 -3.34 -7.28 -4.74
C TRP A 42 -4.50 -6.28 -4.86
N PRO A 43 -5.44 -6.43 -5.81
CA PRO A 43 -6.64 -5.59 -5.88
C PRO A 43 -7.42 -5.56 -4.56
N ILE A 44 -7.63 -6.72 -3.92
CA ILE A 44 -8.36 -6.81 -2.65
C ILE A 44 -7.66 -6.01 -1.55
N VAL A 45 -6.34 -6.16 -1.40
CA VAL A 45 -5.57 -5.39 -0.42
C VAL A 45 -5.68 -3.89 -0.68
N ARG A 46 -5.61 -3.45 -1.94
CA ARG A 46 -5.74 -2.02 -2.30
C ARG A 46 -7.11 -1.46 -1.93
N ILE A 47 -8.17 -2.20 -2.25
CA ILE A 47 -9.54 -1.78 -1.94
C ILE A 47 -9.72 -1.72 -0.42
N ALA A 48 -9.27 -2.73 0.32
CA ALA A 48 -9.39 -2.77 1.77
C ALA A 48 -8.64 -1.61 2.44
N VAL A 49 -7.38 -1.37 2.07
CA VAL A 49 -6.57 -0.28 2.62
C VAL A 49 -7.12 1.07 2.21
N GLY A 50 -7.44 1.26 0.92
CA GLY A 50 -8.00 2.51 0.42
C GLY A 50 -9.35 2.85 1.05
N TRP A 51 -10.20 1.85 1.28
CA TRP A 51 -11.48 2.02 1.98
C TRP A 51 -11.28 2.46 3.43
N ASN A 52 -10.35 1.82 4.15
CA ASN A 52 -10.04 2.20 5.53
C ASN A 52 -9.58 3.66 5.62
N LEU A 53 -8.67 4.08 4.74
CA LEU A 53 -8.20 5.46 4.66
C LEU A 53 -9.34 6.43 4.34
N LEU A 54 -10.20 6.09 3.37
CA LEU A 54 -11.33 6.93 2.97
C LEU A 54 -12.27 7.20 4.15
N VAL A 55 -12.60 6.18 4.94
CA VAL A 55 -13.44 6.32 6.13
C VAL A 55 -12.81 7.26 7.17
N HIS A 56 -11.48 7.21 7.35
CA HIS A 56 -10.77 8.11 8.27
C HIS A 56 -10.75 9.57 7.78
N GLY A 57 -10.54 9.76 6.47
CA GLY A 57 -10.57 11.08 5.83
C GLY A 57 -11.97 11.69 5.75
N TRP A 58 -13.01 10.86 5.67
CA TRP A 58 -14.40 11.31 5.54
C TRP A 58 -14.84 12.25 6.66
N GLY A 59 -14.41 11.97 7.90
CA GLY A 59 -14.70 12.84 9.05
C GLY A 59 -14.13 14.25 8.87
N LYS A 60 -12.94 14.37 8.29
CA LYS A 60 -12.27 15.66 8.02
C LYS A 60 -12.99 16.46 6.93
N VAL A 61 -13.56 15.78 5.93
CA VAL A 61 -14.39 16.41 4.89
C VAL A 61 -15.73 16.88 5.46
N MET A 62 -16.43 16.04 6.21
CA MET A 62 -17.79 16.32 6.70
C MET A 62 -17.82 17.41 7.77
N ARG A 63 -16.88 17.39 8.72
CA ARG A 63 -16.85 18.35 9.85
C ARG A 63 -16.01 19.60 9.54
N GLY A 64 -15.25 19.56 8.44
CA GLY A 64 -14.30 20.59 8.05
C GLY A 64 -12.94 20.43 8.74
N PRO A 65 -11.82 20.79 8.05
CA PRO A 65 -10.47 20.73 8.61
C PRO A 65 -10.30 21.50 9.93
N SER A 66 -11.00 22.63 10.08
CA SER A 66 -10.93 23.47 11.28
C SER A 66 -11.38 22.74 12.56
N ALA A 67 -12.30 21.79 12.46
CA ALA A 67 -12.79 21.00 13.60
C ALA A 67 -11.71 20.09 14.21
N TYR A 68 -10.61 19.84 13.49
CA TYR A 68 -9.52 18.96 13.91
C TYR A 68 -8.30 19.71 14.45
N VAL A 69 -8.27 21.05 14.35
CA VAL A 69 -7.13 21.89 14.77
C VAL A 69 -6.74 21.61 16.22
N ARG A 70 -7.71 21.65 17.14
CA ARG A 70 -7.45 21.43 18.56
C ARG A 70 -6.77 20.08 18.82
N GLY A 71 -7.30 19.00 18.24
CA GLY A 71 -6.74 17.66 18.44
C GLY A 71 -5.33 17.50 17.87
N PHE A 72 -5.04 18.14 16.73
CA PHE A 72 -3.69 18.14 16.15
C PHE A 72 -2.71 18.96 16.98
N VAL A 73 -3.12 20.14 17.48
CA VAL A 73 -2.29 20.96 18.38
C VAL A 73 -1.99 20.21 19.68
N GLU A 74 -2.98 19.55 20.28
CA GLU A 74 -2.80 18.72 21.49
C GLU A 74 -1.82 17.55 21.26
N GLN A 75 -1.70 17.07 20.03
CA GLN A 75 -0.73 16.04 19.62
C GLN A 75 0.67 16.61 19.29
N GLY A 76 0.87 17.94 19.38
CA GLY A 76 2.14 18.61 19.11
C GLY A 76 2.33 19.09 17.67
N PHE A 77 1.27 19.06 16.84
CA PHE A 77 1.31 19.57 15.47
C PHE A 77 0.89 21.05 15.42
N ASP A 78 1.82 21.96 15.75
CA ASP A 78 1.64 23.40 15.60
C ASP A 78 2.63 23.95 14.55
N PRO A 79 2.17 24.59 13.44
CA PRO A 79 0.77 24.87 13.07
C PRO A 79 0.01 23.64 12.57
N ALA A 80 -1.24 23.45 13.02
CA ALA A 80 -2.02 22.24 12.73
C ALA A 80 -2.59 22.15 11.31
N LEU A 81 -2.93 23.29 10.70
CA LEU A 81 -3.64 23.31 9.40
C LEU A 81 -2.90 22.57 8.28
N PRO A 82 -1.57 22.74 8.07
CA PRO A 82 -0.84 21.98 7.06
C PRO A 82 -0.94 20.46 7.25
N TRP A 83 -0.83 19.98 8.50
CA TRP A 83 -0.91 18.56 8.82
C TRP A 83 -2.31 17.98 8.57
N ILE A 84 -3.35 18.75 8.88
CA ILE A 84 -4.73 18.34 8.64
C ILE A 84 -5.01 18.24 7.14
N TRP A 85 -4.55 19.20 6.34
CA TRP A 85 -4.68 19.14 4.88
C TRP A 85 -3.85 18.03 4.24
N ALA A 86 -2.66 17.76 4.76
CA ALA A 86 -1.85 16.62 4.34
C ALA A 86 -2.58 15.30 4.63
N ALA A 87 -3.03 15.09 5.87
CA ALA A 87 -3.79 13.90 6.26
C ALA A 87 -5.08 13.75 5.45
N LEU A 88 -5.84 14.83 5.25
CA LEU A 88 -7.05 14.79 4.42
C LEU A 88 -6.73 14.35 2.99
N THR A 89 -5.65 14.85 2.41
CA THR A 89 -5.24 14.48 1.05
C THR A 89 -4.81 13.00 0.98
N ILE A 90 -4.02 12.53 1.95
CA ILE A 90 -3.53 11.16 1.97
C ILE A 90 -4.66 10.17 2.25
N GLU A 91 -5.49 10.43 3.25
CA GLU A 91 -6.57 9.55 3.66
C GLU A 91 -7.73 9.52 2.66
N PHE A 92 -8.25 10.70 2.30
CA PHE A 92 -9.45 10.79 1.47
C PHE A 92 -9.12 10.64 -0.01
N VAL A 93 -8.28 11.53 -0.57
CA VAL A 93 -7.93 11.50 -1.99
C VAL A 93 -7.06 10.27 -2.29
N GLY A 94 -6.08 9.98 -1.43
CA GLY A 94 -5.24 8.79 -1.56
C GLY A 94 -6.01 7.49 -1.38
N GLY A 95 -6.99 7.44 -0.47
CA GLY A 95 -7.88 6.29 -0.32
C GLY A 95 -8.67 5.98 -1.61
N ILE A 96 -9.29 7.00 -2.20
CA ILE A 96 -9.99 6.88 -3.49
C ILE A 96 -9.02 6.44 -4.61
N ALA A 97 -7.84 7.08 -4.68
CA ALA A 97 -6.83 6.76 -5.68
C ALA A 97 -6.36 5.29 -5.58
N LEU A 98 -6.16 4.78 -4.36
CA LEU A 98 -5.78 3.39 -4.12
C LEU A 98 -6.87 2.40 -4.54
N ILE A 99 -8.14 2.68 -4.23
CA ILE A 99 -9.29 1.86 -4.65
C ILE A 99 -9.35 1.78 -6.18
N LEU A 100 -9.20 2.92 -6.86
CA LEU A 100 -9.23 3.00 -8.32
C LEU A 100 -7.94 2.47 -8.99
N GLY A 101 -6.88 2.23 -8.22
CA GLY A 101 -5.59 1.80 -8.76
C GLY A 101 -4.77 2.91 -9.42
N LEU A 102 -5.07 4.18 -9.15
CA LEU A 102 -4.40 5.35 -9.70
C LEU A 102 -3.26 5.83 -8.77
N PHE A 103 -2.09 6.16 -9.34
CA PHE A 103 -0.90 6.63 -8.61
C PHE A 103 -0.58 5.83 -7.33
N THR A 104 -0.84 4.52 -7.34
CA THR A 104 -0.83 3.66 -6.14
C THR A 104 0.50 3.71 -5.39
N ARG A 105 1.63 3.76 -6.10
CA ARG A 105 2.97 3.85 -5.48
C ARG A 105 3.15 5.14 -4.67
N PHE A 106 2.64 6.26 -5.17
CA PHE A 106 2.79 7.56 -4.53
C PHE A 106 1.92 7.64 -3.26
N PHE A 107 0.63 7.35 -3.38
CA PHE A 107 -0.30 7.41 -2.25
C PHE A 107 -0.04 6.32 -1.21
N ALA A 108 0.36 5.12 -1.61
CA ALA A 108 0.75 4.08 -0.66
C ALA A 108 2.00 4.46 0.14
N ALA A 109 2.99 5.11 -0.49
CA ALA A 109 4.17 5.60 0.22
C ALA A 109 3.81 6.73 1.19
N ALA A 110 2.96 7.68 0.79
CA ALA A 110 2.49 8.73 1.67
C ALA A 110 1.70 8.17 2.87
N ALA A 111 0.79 7.23 2.63
CA ALA A 111 0.04 6.54 3.69
C ALA A 111 0.96 5.75 4.63
N ALA A 112 2.01 5.10 4.10
CA ALA A 112 2.99 4.41 4.94
C ALA A 112 3.76 5.36 5.87
N VAL A 113 4.14 6.55 5.39
CA VAL A 113 4.75 7.61 6.22
C VAL A 113 3.78 8.08 7.29
N GLU A 114 2.51 8.32 6.94
CA GLU A 114 1.48 8.72 7.90
C GLU A 114 1.29 7.67 8.99
N MET A 115 1.18 6.39 8.62
CA MET A 115 1.06 5.29 9.58
C MET A 115 2.29 5.19 10.50
N LEU A 116 3.50 5.46 9.99
CA LEU A 116 4.71 5.50 10.82
C LEU A 116 4.64 6.63 11.86
N ILE A 117 4.22 7.83 11.45
CA ILE A 117 4.05 8.98 12.36
C ILE A 117 3.03 8.63 13.46
N ILE A 118 1.86 8.10 13.08
CA ILE A 118 0.83 7.67 14.01
C ILE A 118 1.38 6.60 14.96
N THR A 119 2.10 5.61 14.44
CA THR A 119 2.69 4.55 15.28
C THR A 119 3.64 5.11 16.33
N VAL A 120 4.50 6.07 15.97
CA VAL A 120 5.43 6.73 16.90
C VAL A 120 4.69 7.54 17.95
N LEU A 121 3.65 8.30 17.57
CA LEU A 121 2.82 9.07 18.50
C LEU A 121 2.15 8.18 19.55
N TYR A 122 1.55 7.07 19.11
CA TYR A 122 0.82 6.16 19.99
C TYR A 122 1.71 5.14 20.71
N TRP A 123 2.99 5.05 20.37
CA TRP A 123 3.94 4.11 20.99
C TRP A 123 4.01 4.25 22.51
N LYS A 124 3.97 5.50 23.00
CA LYS A 124 3.98 5.81 24.44
C LYS A 124 2.59 6.16 24.98
N ALA A 125 1.77 6.86 24.21
CA ALA A 125 0.42 7.26 24.62
C ALA A 125 -0.51 6.06 24.81
N GLY A 126 -0.23 4.94 24.13
CA GLY A 126 -1.11 3.78 24.14
C GLY A 126 -2.36 4.01 23.29
N PHE A 127 -2.94 2.91 22.82
CA PHE A 127 -4.18 2.98 22.06
C PHE A 127 -5.40 2.94 23.00
N SER A 128 -6.54 3.46 22.56
CA SER A 128 -7.73 3.55 23.41
C SER A 128 -8.23 2.20 23.94
N TRP A 129 -7.96 1.10 23.23
CA TRP A 129 -8.30 -0.26 23.67
C TRP A 129 -7.31 -0.87 24.69
N LEU A 130 -6.21 -0.18 25.00
CA LEU A 130 -5.21 -0.61 25.97
C LEU A 130 -5.41 0.03 27.37
N ASN A 131 -6.50 0.78 27.58
CA ASN A 131 -6.75 1.56 28.82
C ASN A 131 -5.56 2.44 29.24
N ARG A 132 -4.85 3.00 28.25
CA ARG A 132 -3.70 3.89 28.44
C ARG A 132 -3.93 5.31 27.93
N GLY A 133 -5.10 5.57 27.34
CA GLY A 133 -5.54 6.87 26.85
C GLY A 133 -6.87 7.27 27.46
#